data_AF-A0A3B0VF46-F1
#
_entry.id   AF-A0A3B0VF46-F1
#
_cell.length_a   1.000
_cell.length_b   1.000
_cell.length_c   1.000
_cell.angle_alpha   90.00
_cell.angle_beta   90.00
_cell.angle_gamma   90.00
#
_symmetry.space_group_name_H-M   'P 1'
#
loop_
_entity.id
_entity.type
_entity.pdbx_description
1 polymer ?
#
loop_
_entity_poly.entity_id
_entity_poly.type
_entity_poly.pdbx_seq_one_letter_code
_entity_poly.pdbx_strand_id
1 'polypeptide(L)'
;MGIAKVAAGVYLGDIGYAIAEHAKKHRFSVVQEYCGHGIGKVFHEPPQVLHYGTKGTGIQLKKGMTFTIEPMINIGKRHVKLLNDNWTVITRDKSLSAQWEHTLVVTDTGCEVLTVSDKYKFDY
;
A
#
# COMPACT_ATOMS: atom_id res chain seq x y z
N MET A 1 -5.56 9.54 1.43
CA MET A 1 -4.13 9.94 1.26
C MET A 1 -3.35 9.07 0.29
N GLY A 2 -3.13 7.77 0.55
CA GLY A 2 -2.50 6.87 -0.43
C GLY A 2 -3.43 6.58 -1.61
N ILE A 3 -4.64 6.07 -1.30
CA ILE A 3 -5.73 5.86 -2.26
C ILE A 3 -6.09 7.17 -3.00
N ALA A 4 -6.14 8.30 -2.29
CA ALA A 4 -6.38 9.64 -2.88
C ALA A 4 -5.41 10.04 -4.00
N LYS A 5 -4.25 9.38 -4.14
CA LYS A 5 -3.33 9.64 -5.25
C LYS A 5 -3.66 8.84 -6.50
N VAL A 6 -4.48 7.81 -6.40
CA VAL A 6 -4.75 6.91 -7.52
C VAL A 6 -5.63 7.62 -8.54
N ALA A 7 -5.10 7.79 -9.75
CA ALA A 7 -5.82 8.19 -10.95
C ALA A 7 -4.99 7.77 -12.18
N ALA A 8 -5.62 7.66 -13.34
CA ALA A 8 -4.89 7.47 -14.59
C ALA A 8 -3.87 8.61 -14.79
N GLY A 9 -2.65 8.27 -15.21
CA GLY A 9 -1.56 9.24 -15.41
C GLY A 9 -0.69 9.51 -14.18
N VAL A 10 -1.09 9.08 -12.98
CA VAL A 10 -0.26 9.19 -11.77
C VAL A 10 0.83 8.11 -11.75
N TYR A 11 1.97 8.38 -11.12
CA TYR A 11 3.04 7.40 -10.98
C TYR A 11 2.86 6.57 -9.71
N LEU A 12 3.15 5.27 -9.79
CA LEU A 12 3.03 4.34 -8.65
C LEU A 12 3.84 4.80 -7.43
N GLY A 13 5.02 5.40 -7.65
CA GLY A 13 5.86 5.96 -6.58
C GLY A 13 5.22 7.11 -5.81
N ASP A 14 4.24 7.82 -6.38
CA ASP A 14 3.51 8.89 -5.69
C ASP A 14 2.66 8.35 -4.54
N ILE A 15 2.11 7.13 -4.68
CA ILE A 15 1.34 6.44 -3.64
C ILE A 15 2.26 6.09 -2.47
N GLY A 16 3.38 5.43 -2.76
CA GLY A 16 4.37 5.06 -1.76
C GLY A 16 4.96 6.28 -1.04
N TYR A 17 5.27 7.35 -1.77
CA TYR A 17 5.71 8.61 -1.18
C TYR A 17 4.67 9.18 -0.21
N ALA A 18 3.40 9.23 -0.60
CA ALA A 18 2.33 9.78 0.23
C ALA A 18 2.13 8.98 1.54
N ILE A 19 2.23 7.66 1.48
CA ILE A 19 2.14 6.78 2.66
C ILE A 19 3.33 7.01 3.60
N ALA A 20 4.55 6.94 3.07
CA ALA A 20 5.77 7.07 3.87
C ALA A 20 5.88 8.43 4.55
N GLU A 21 5.55 9.52 3.85
CA GLU A 21 5.56 10.86 4.46
C GLU A 21 4.54 10.99 5.58
N HIS A 22 3.34 10.40 5.43
CA HIS A 22 2.35 10.42 6.49
C HIS A 22 2.79 9.62 7.73
N ALA A 23 3.32 8.41 7.52
CA ALA A 23 3.85 7.58 8.61
C ALA A 23 4.98 8.30 9.36
N LYS A 24 5.94 8.87 8.62
CA LYS A 24 7.07 9.62 9.16
C LYS A 24 6.61 10.83 9.99
N LYS A 25 5.61 11.58 9.51
CA LYS A 25 5.03 12.73 10.26
C LYS A 25 4.51 12.33 11.64
N HIS A 26 4.03 11.10 11.79
CA HIS A 26 3.51 10.56 13.04
C HIS A 26 4.53 9.75 13.83
N ARG A 27 5.82 9.79 13.43
CA ARG A 27 6.93 9.05 14.05
C ARG A 27 6.77 7.53 13.96
N PHE A 28 6.14 7.06 12.88
CA PHE A 28 6.05 5.65 12.54
C PHE A 28 6.97 5.31 11.36
N SER A 29 7.22 4.03 11.15
CA SER A 29 7.99 3.53 10.00
C SER A 29 7.15 2.60 9.13
N VAL A 30 7.54 2.47 7.86
CA VAL A 30 6.86 1.61 6.88
C VAL A 30 7.73 0.38 6.61
N VAL A 31 7.13 -0.81 6.64
CA VAL A 31 7.78 -2.06 6.24
C VAL A 31 8.15 -2.00 4.75
N GLN A 32 9.34 -2.48 4.38
CA GLN A 32 9.84 -2.37 3.00
C GLN A 32 9.96 -3.73 2.28
N GLU A 33 9.87 -4.81 3.03
CA GLU A 33 10.03 -6.18 2.56
C GLU A 33 8.73 -6.74 1.94
N TYR A 34 7.59 -6.07 2.16
CA TYR A 34 6.28 -6.47 1.67
C TYR A 34 5.59 -5.27 1.00
N CYS A 35 4.83 -5.55 -0.04
CA CYS A 35 4.19 -4.56 -0.90
C CYS A 35 2.77 -5.00 -1.25
N GLY A 36 1.94 -4.06 -1.70
CA GLY A 36 0.73 -4.42 -2.41
C GLY A 36 1.03 -5.04 -3.76
N HIS A 37 0.01 -5.52 -4.44
CA HIS A 37 0.15 -6.28 -5.68
C HIS A 37 -0.99 -6.01 -6.64
N GLY A 38 -0.75 -6.25 -7.94
CA GLY A 38 -1.83 -6.42 -8.90
C GLY A 38 -2.68 -7.63 -8.52
N ILE A 39 -3.97 -7.55 -8.78
CA ILE A 39 -4.92 -8.61 -8.45
C ILE A 39 -5.99 -8.71 -9.54
N GLY A 40 -6.30 -9.94 -9.93
CA GLY A 40 -7.27 -10.22 -10.97
C GLY A 40 -7.47 -11.73 -11.14
N LYS A 41 -6.99 -12.28 -12.26
CA LYS A 41 -7.03 -13.73 -12.49
C LYS A 41 -5.98 -14.48 -11.67
N VAL A 42 -4.88 -13.80 -11.34
CA VAL A 42 -3.82 -14.30 -10.45
C VAL A 42 -3.92 -13.56 -9.11
N PHE A 43 -3.67 -14.27 -8.01
CA PHE A 43 -3.79 -13.71 -6.67
C PHE A 43 -2.78 -12.57 -6.46
N HIS A 44 -1.49 -12.83 -6.70
CA HIS A 44 -0.44 -11.80 -6.70
C HIS A 44 0.16 -11.69 -8.11
N GLU A 45 -0.07 -10.57 -8.79
CA GLU A 45 0.50 -10.25 -10.10
C GLU A 45 1.10 -8.84 -10.12
N PRO A 46 1.86 -8.44 -11.16
CA PRO A 46 2.28 -7.05 -11.30
C PRO A 46 1.07 -6.08 -11.32
N PRO A 47 1.21 -4.86 -10.79
CA PRO A 47 2.46 -4.26 -10.29
C PRO A 47 2.75 -4.57 -8.82
N GLN A 48 4.03 -4.47 -8.42
CA GLN A 48 4.40 -4.40 -7.01
C GLN A 48 4.19 -2.98 -6.49
N VAL A 49 3.29 -2.80 -5.53
CA VAL A 49 2.87 -1.50 -5.00
C VAL A 49 3.64 -1.20 -3.72
N LEU A 50 4.78 -0.52 -3.85
CA LEU A 50 5.59 -0.15 -2.70
C LEU A 50 4.90 0.92 -1.85
N HIS A 51 4.92 0.74 -0.53
CA HIS A 51 4.35 1.69 0.45
C HIS A 51 5.33 2.81 0.85
N TYR A 52 6.43 2.90 0.13
CA TYR A 52 7.45 3.94 0.21
C TYR A 52 7.89 4.25 -1.23
N GLY A 53 8.44 5.44 -1.47
CA GLY A 53 8.88 5.78 -2.81
C GLY A 53 9.23 7.24 -2.99
N THR A 54 9.54 7.57 -4.24
CA THR A 54 9.87 8.92 -4.70
C THR A 54 8.79 9.39 -5.67
N LYS A 55 8.37 10.65 -5.58
CA LYS A 55 7.36 11.19 -6.49
C LYS A 55 7.79 11.07 -7.96
N GLY A 56 6.84 10.78 -8.83
CA GLY A 56 7.07 10.69 -10.28
C GLY A 56 7.89 9.49 -10.74
N THR A 57 7.99 8.42 -9.93
CA THR A 57 8.78 7.22 -10.25
C THR A 57 7.92 5.96 -10.34
N GLY A 58 8.46 4.92 -10.99
CA GLY A 58 7.74 3.67 -11.22
C GLY A 58 6.84 3.74 -12.45
N ILE A 59 5.91 2.79 -12.58
CA ILE A 59 4.99 2.77 -13.71
C ILE A 59 3.93 3.86 -13.58
N GLN A 60 3.48 4.36 -14.71
CA GLN A 60 2.33 5.25 -14.76
C GLN A 60 1.03 4.43 -14.77
N LEU A 61 0.11 4.79 -13.88
CA LEU A 61 -1.18 4.14 -13.74
C LEU A 61 -2.06 4.39 -14.97
N LYS A 62 -2.80 3.36 -15.37
CA LYS A 62 -3.74 3.38 -16.49
C LYS A 62 -5.12 2.98 -16.00
N LYS A 63 -6.17 3.56 -16.58
CA LYS A 63 -7.56 3.15 -16.33
C LYS A 63 -7.71 1.63 -16.47
N GLY A 64 -8.44 1.02 -15.54
CA GLY A 64 -8.70 -0.41 -15.51
C GLY A 64 -7.62 -1.25 -14.87
N MET A 65 -6.49 -0.66 -14.44
CA MET A 65 -5.54 -1.39 -13.60
C MET A 65 -6.17 -1.67 -12.23
N THR A 66 -6.02 -2.90 -11.75
CA THR A 66 -6.53 -3.35 -10.46
C THR A 66 -5.37 -3.81 -9.58
N PHE A 67 -5.29 -3.27 -8.37
CA PHE A 67 -4.22 -3.59 -7.42
C PHE A 67 -4.64 -3.31 -5.98
N THR A 68 -3.82 -3.76 -5.04
CA THR A 68 -3.98 -3.53 -3.60
C THR A 68 -3.11 -2.37 -3.12
N ILE A 69 -3.61 -1.63 -2.14
CA ILE A 69 -2.79 -0.78 -1.28
C ILE A 69 -2.95 -1.31 0.14
N GLU A 70 -1.87 -1.82 0.71
CA GLU A 70 -1.89 -2.62 1.96
C GLU A 70 -0.76 -2.27 2.95
N PRO A 71 -0.58 -0.99 3.31
CA PRO A 71 0.59 -0.55 4.06
C PRO A 71 0.67 -1.16 5.46
N MET A 72 1.83 -1.74 5.77
CA MET A 72 2.20 -2.19 7.12
C MET A 72 3.04 -1.10 7.81
N ILE A 73 2.53 -0.59 8.93
CA ILE A 73 3.09 0.54 9.67
C ILE A 73 3.53 0.09 11.06
N ASN A 74 4.80 0.33 11.40
CA ASN A 74 5.39 -0.05 12.68
C ASN A 74 5.50 1.17 13.60
N ILE A 75 5.25 0.97 14.91
CA ILE A 75 5.58 1.98 15.92
C ILE A 75 7.09 2.20 16.02
N GLY A 76 7.86 1.11 15.93
CA GLY A 76 9.32 1.13 15.99
C GLY A 76 9.99 1.26 14.62
N LYS A 77 11.04 0.48 14.39
CA LYS A 77 11.85 0.48 13.17
C LYS A 77 11.18 -0.33 12.05
N ARG A 78 11.53 -0.03 10.80
CA ARG A 78 10.95 -0.68 9.61
C ARG A 78 11.21 -2.18 9.49
N HIS A 79 12.31 -2.66 10.09
CA HIS A 79 12.83 -3.98 9.81
C HIS A 79 11.97 -5.08 10.41
N VAL A 80 11.78 -6.15 9.65
CA VAL A 80 11.00 -7.33 10.04
C VAL A 80 11.86 -8.60 10.10
N LYS A 81 11.30 -9.66 10.68
CA LYS A 81 11.87 -11.01 10.74
C LYS A 81 10.78 -12.02 10.43
N LEU A 82 11.06 -12.91 9.49
CA LEU A 82 10.28 -14.14 9.25
C LEU A 82 10.60 -15.16 10.35
N LEU A 83 9.58 -15.74 10.96
CA LEU A 83 9.73 -16.80 11.95
C LEU A 83 9.97 -18.16 11.30
N ASN A 84 10.32 -19.15 12.12
CA ASN A 84 10.68 -20.49 11.65
C ASN A 84 9.49 -21.27 11.06
N ASP A 85 8.26 -20.77 11.21
CA ASP A 85 7.07 -21.30 10.53
C ASP A 85 7.00 -20.90 9.05
N ASN A 86 7.93 -20.07 8.57
CA ASN A 86 8.02 -19.53 7.21
C ASN A 86 6.82 -18.67 6.78
N TRP A 87 6.01 -18.18 7.73
CA TRP A 87 4.83 -17.37 7.45
C TRP A 87 4.71 -16.15 8.34
N THR A 88 4.90 -16.32 9.65
CA THR A 88 4.70 -15.25 10.61
C THR A 88 5.82 -14.23 10.48
N VAL A 89 5.43 -12.99 10.25
CA VAL A 89 6.34 -11.85 10.15
C VAL A 89 6.17 -10.98 11.40
N ILE A 90 7.28 -10.73 12.10
CA ILE A 90 7.30 -9.83 13.26
C ILE A 90 8.25 -8.67 13.03
N THR A 91 8.02 -7.55 13.73
CA THR A 91 9.01 -6.47 13.81
C THR A 91 10.29 -6.98 14.49
N ARG A 92 11.47 -6.59 13.99
CA ARG A 92 12.76 -7.03 14.60
C ARG A 92 12.94 -6.51 16.03
N ASP A 93 12.34 -5.36 16.34
CA ASP A 93 12.36 -4.76 17.66
C ASP A 93 11.17 -5.17 18.55
N LYS A 94 10.29 -6.05 18.07
CA LYS A 94 9.09 -6.55 18.76
C LYS A 94 8.06 -5.45 19.11
N SER A 95 8.16 -4.27 18.51
CA SER A 95 7.14 -3.22 18.61
C SER A 95 5.87 -3.61 17.84
N LEU A 96 4.77 -2.93 18.15
CA LEU A 96 3.49 -3.15 17.46
C LEU A 96 3.57 -2.72 15.99
N SER A 97 2.84 -3.44 15.16
CA SER A 97 2.58 -3.13 13.76
C SER A 97 1.08 -3.15 13.50
N ALA A 98 0.63 -2.33 12.56
CA ALA A 98 -0.75 -2.32 12.09
C ALA A 98 -0.77 -2.32 10.56
N GLN A 99 -1.81 -2.92 9.99
CA GLN A 99 -2.06 -2.98 8.56
C GLN A 99 -3.54 -2.69 8.29
N TRP A 100 -3.78 -2.18 7.10
CA TRP A 100 -5.09 -2.07 6.47
C TRP A 100 -4.90 -2.36 4.98
N GLU A 101 -5.95 -2.85 4.30
CA GLU A 101 -5.89 -3.15 2.87
C GLU A 101 -7.21 -2.84 2.14
N HIS A 102 -7.07 -2.35 0.91
CA HIS A 102 -8.15 -2.33 -0.06
C HIS A 102 -7.69 -2.75 -1.46
N THR A 103 -8.59 -3.43 -2.18
CA THR A 103 -8.50 -3.64 -3.62
C THR A 103 -9.20 -2.48 -4.32
N LEU A 104 -8.56 -1.93 -5.35
CA LEU A 104 -9.09 -0.81 -6.10
C LEU A 104 -8.89 -0.98 -7.60
N VAL A 105 -9.72 -0.32 -8.38
CA VAL A 105 -9.58 -0.21 -9.84
C VAL A 105 -9.39 1.26 -10.24
N VAL A 106 -8.39 1.54 -11.06
CA VAL A 106 -8.08 2.89 -11.54
C VAL A 106 -9.14 3.38 -12.51
N THR A 107 -9.63 4.60 -12.32
CA THR A 107 -10.52 5.32 -13.23
C THR A 107 -9.79 6.49 -13.90
N ASP A 108 -10.46 7.21 -14.81
CA ASP A 108 -9.85 8.35 -15.51
C ASP A 108 -9.40 9.46 -14.56
N THR A 109 -10.16 9.70 -13.49
CA THR A 109 -9.95 10.82 -12.56
C THR A 109 -9.65 10.39 -11.13
N GLY A 110 -9.63 9.08 -10.86
CA GLY A 110 -9.52 8.55 -9.50
C GLY A 110 -9.37 7.03 -9.46
N CYS A 111 -10.05 6.42 -8.49
CA CYS A 111 -10.27 4.98 -8.44
C CYS A 111 -11.64 4.65 -7.84
N GLU A 112 -12.09 3.43 -8.08
CA GLU A 112 -13.18 2.81 -7.33
C GLU A 112 -12.57 1.82 -6.32
N VAL A 113 -13.05 1.86 -5.08
CA VAL A 113 -12.64 0.97 -4.00
C VAL A 113 -13.60 -0.22 -3.95
N LEU A 114 -13.13 -1.41 -4.30
CA LEU A 114 -13.96 -2.59 -4.52
C LEU A 114 -14.31 -3.35 -3.23
N THR A 115 -13.57 -3.10 -2.16
CA THR A 115 -13.72 -3.83 -0.88
C THR A 115 -14.19 -2.96 0.27
N VAL A 116 -14.78 -1.80 -0.03
CA VAL A 116 -15.37 -0.92 0.99
C VAL A 116 -16.61 -1.58 1.63
N SER A 117 -16.78 -1.41 2.93
CA SER A 117 -17.95 -1.92 3.64
C SER A 117 -19.12 -0.94 3.56
N ASP A 118 -20.33 -1.45 3.28
CA ASP A 118 -21.57 -0.65 3.31
C ASP A 118 -21.84 0.00 4.68
N LYS A 119 -21.26 -0.55 5.76
CA LYS A 119 -21.44 -0.06 7.12
C LYS A 119 -20.55 1.13 7.46
N TYR A 120 -19.40 1.27 6.79
CA TYR A 120 -18.40 2.28 7.11
C TYR A 120 -18.12 3.12 5.86
N LYS A 121 -18.69 4.33 5.82
CA LYS A 121 -18.39 5.31 4.78
C LYS A 121 -17.08 6.02 5.13
N PHE A 122 -16.14 5.96 4.22
CA PHE A 122 -14.87 6.68 4.31
C PHE A 122 -14.80 7.69 3.16
N ASP A 123 -14.39 8.92 3.47
CA ASP A 123 -14.00 9.90 2.47
C ASP A 123 -12.51 9.69 2.16
N TYR A 124 -12.21 9.28 0.93
CA TYR A 124 -10.86 8.86 0.53
C TYR A 124 -10.02 9.97 -0.09
#